data_AF-A0A955RZB3-F1
#
_entry.id   AF-A0A955RZB3-F1
#
_cell.length_a   1.000
_cell.length_b   1.000
_cell.length_c   1.000
_cell.angle_alpha   90.00
_cell.angle_beta   90.00
_cell.angle_gamma   90.00
#
_symmetry.space_group_name_H-M   'P 1'
#
loop_
_entity.id
_entity.type
_entity.pdbx_description
1 polymer ?
#
loop_
_entity_poly.entity_id
_entity_poly.type
_entity_poly.pdbx_seq_one_letter_code
_entity_poly.pdbx_strand_id
1 'polypeptide(L)'
;SPKKAILDAYQKNKAIIQEGTFFQFDIADVSVIKHSNPYQIELVGVMSIIDKNGNYVDEPKKYFLEIQQVRPTKENPYGLKVLQIQDKTQEEKENENS
;
A
#
# COMPACT_ATOMS: atom_id res chain seq x y z
N SER A 1 17.82 17.13 -0.25
CA SER A 1 16.45 17.28 0.28
C SER A 1 15.65 16.03 -0.09
N PRO A 2 14.56 15.72 0.62
CA PRO A 2 13.71 14.57 0.30
C PRO A 2 13.26 14.54 -1.17
N LYS A 3 12.94 15.73 -1.73
CA LYS A 3 12.60 15.91 -3.14
C LYS A 3 13.69 15.45 -4.12
N LYS A 4 14.98 15.56 -3.76
CA LYS A 4 16.10 15.13 -4.62
C LYS A 4 16.27 13.61 -4.62
N ALA A 5 16.11 12.96 -3.47
CA ALA A 5 16.24 11.51 -3.35
C ALA A 5 15.15 10.76 -4.16
N ILE A 6 13.93 11.31 -4.18
CA ILE A 6 12.81 10.78 -4.97
C ILE A 6 13.10 10.91 -6.47
N LEU A 7 13.62 12.07 -6.89
CA LEU A 7 14.00 12.32 -8.29
C LEU A 7 15.11 11.38 -8.76
N ASP A 8 16.12 11.14 -7.92
CA ASP A 8 17.25 10.26 -8.24
C ASP A 8 16.80 8.79 -8.33
N ALA A 9 15.89 8.35 -7.46
CA ALA A 9 15.29 7.02 -7.52
C ALA A 9 14.42 6.82 -8.77
N TYR A 10 13.67 7.84 -9.18
CA TYR A 10 12.87 7.82 -10.41
C TYR A 10 13.76 7.68 -11.66
N GLN A 11 14.82 8.47 -11.75
CA GLN A 11 15.76 8.42 -12.88
C GLN A 11 16.45 7.05 -13.01
N LYS A 12 16.80 6.44 -11.87
CA LYS A 12 17.45 5.13 -11.82
C LYS A 12 16.55 3.98 -12.31
N ASN A 13 15.24 4.09 -12.12
CA ASN A 13 14.27 3.03 -12.44
C ASN A 13 13.46 3.30 -13.72
N LYS A 14 13.81 4.36 -14.46
CA LYS A 14 13.11 4.90 -15.64
C LYS A 14 12.76 3.87 -16.74
N ALA A 15 13.54 2.80 -16.89
CA ALA A 15 13.27 1.75 -17.88
C ALA A 15 12.15 0.77 -17.47
N ILE A 16 11.89 0.61 -16.16
CA ILE A 16 10.84 -0.27 -15.62
C ILE A 16 9.48 0.48 -15.59
N ILE A 17 9.51 1.82 -15.59
CA ILE A 17 8.37 2.73 -15.52
C ILE A 17 7.89 3.12 -16.95
N GLN A 18 7.85 2.19 -17.91
CA GLN A 18 7.42 2.51 -19.28
C GLN A 18 5.90 2.62 -19.48
N GLU A 19 5.08 2.37 -18.46
CA GLU A 19 3.66 2.77 -18.46
C GLU A 19 3.42 4.17 -17.90
N GLY A 20 4.49 4.84 -17.44
CA GLY A 20 4.48 6.25 -17.09
C GLY A 20 3.73 6.61 -15.79
N THR A 21 3.08 5.66 -15.13
CA THR A 21 2.45 5.91 -13.82
C THR A 21 3.29 5.29 -12.70
N PHE A 22 3.76 6.11 -11.78
CA PHE A 22 4.43 5.69 -10.55
C PHE A 22 3.42 5.69 -9.41
N PHE A 23 3.42 4.62 -8.62
CA PHE A 23 2.58 4.48 -7.42
C PHE A 23 3.50 4.30 -6.21
N GLN A 24 3.29 5.13 -5.19
CA GLN A 24 3.90 4.97 -3.88
C GLN A 24 2.80 4.91 -2.84
N PHE A 25 2.91 4.00 -1.88
CA PHE A 25 1.98 3.91 -0.77
C PHE A 25 2.72 4.17 0.54
N ASP A 26 2.43 5.30 1.16
CA ASP A 26 2.98 5.67 2.46
C ASP A 26 2.00 5.22 3.55
N ILE A 27 2.44 4.24 4.35
CA ILE A 27 1.65 3.69 5.45
C ILE A 27 1.67 4.71 6.60
N ALA A 28 0.48 5.18 6.97
CA ALA A 28 0.27 6.08 8.09
C ALA A 28 -0.07 5.33 9.38
N ASP A 29 -0.93 4.31 9.30
CA ASP A 29 -1.34 3.49 10.44
C ASP A 29 -1.51 2.02 10.06
N VAL A 30 -1.28 1.15 11.05
CA VAL A 30 -1.47 -0.30 10.97
C VAL A 30 -2.22 -0.76 12.21
N SER A 31 -3.41 -1.32 12.00
CA SER A 31 -4.27 -1.79 13.07
C SER A 31 -4.58 -3.27 12.91
N VAL A 32 -4.40 -4.07 13.95
CA VAL A 32 -4.78 -5.49 13.94
C VAL A 32 -6.22 -5.62 14.46
N ILE A 33 -7.14 -5.99 13.58
CA ILE A 33 -8.57 -6.16 13.90
C ILE A 33 -8.81 -7.53 14.58
N LYS A 34 -8.12 -8.57 14.10
CA LYS A 34 -8.23 -9.94 14.63
C LYS A 34 -6.86 -10.51 14.89
N HIS A 35 -6.62 -10.92 16.13
CA HIS A 35 -5.32 -11.43 16.61
C HIS A 35 -5.17 -12.96 16.54
N SER A 36 -6.15 -13.68 16.01
CA SER A 36 -6.08 -15.14 15.81
C SER A 36 -5.87 -15.48 14.34
N ASN A 37 -5.06 -16.51 14.05
CA ASN A 37 -4.75 -16.94 12.68
C ASN A 37 -6.02 -17.47 11.96
N PRO A 38 -6.34 -17.01 10.73
CA PRO A 38 -5.71 -15.91 10.00
C PRO A 38 -6.04 -14.54 10.60
N TYR A 39 -4.99 -13.72 10.74
CA TYR A 39 -5.05 -12.36 11.24
C TYR A 39 -5.83 -11.47 10.28
N GLN A 40 -6.47 -10.45 10.81
CA GLN A 40 -7.09 -9.38 10.02
C GLN A 40 -6.43 -8.07 10.38
N ILE A 41 -5.93 -7.35 9.38
CA ILE A 41 -5.18 -6.12 9.52
C ILE A 41 -5.84 -5.04 8.66
N GLU A 42 -5.99 -3.86 9.23
CA GLU A 42 -6.30 -2.64 8.50
C GLU A 42 -5.03 -1.82 8.32
N LEU A 43 -4.78 -1.40 7.07
CA LEU A 43 -3.72 -0.47 6.70
C LEU A 43 -4.35 0.82 6.23
N VAL A 44 -3.93 1.93 6.81
CA VAL A 44 -4.34 3.27 6.37
C VAL A 44 -3.10 4.01 5.90
N GLY A 45 -3.22 4.72 4.79
CA GLY A 45 -2.10 5.45 4.21
C GLY A 45 -2.52 6.35 3.05
N VAL A 46 -1.53 6.90 2.38
CA VAL A 46 -1.72 7.74 1.20
C VAL A 46 -1.05 7.07 0.01
N MET A 47 -1.82 6.90 -1.07
CA MET A 47 -1.31 6.46 -2.35
C MET A 47 -0.99 7.69 -3.21
N SER A 48 0.30 7.94 -3.42
CA SER A 48 0.78 8.96 -4.35
C SER A 48 0.88 8.37 -5.75
N ILE A 49 0.15 8.97 -6.68
CA ILE A 49 0.12 8.61 -8.10
C ILE A 49 0.81 9.73 -8.87
N ILE A 50 1.88 9.39 -9.57
CA ILE A 50 2.56 10.32 -10.49
C ILE A 50 2.33 9.81 -11.90
N ASP A 51 1.53 10.52 -12.68
CA ASP A 51 1.23 10.14 -14.05
C ASP A 51 2.41 10.43 -15.01
N LYS A 52 2.27 9.99 -16.25
CA LYS A 52 3.30 10.14 -17.29
C LYS A 52 3.62 11.59 -17.64
N ASN A 53 2.73 12.52 -17.30
CA ASN A 53 2.88 13.95 -17.54
C ASN A 53 3.49 14.66 -16.31
N GLY A 54 3.76 13.93 -15.23
CA GLY A 54 4.27 14.46 -13.98
C GLY A 54 3.18 15.07 -13.09
N ASN A 55 1.90 14.84 -13.39
CA ASN A 55 0.81 15.23 -12.50
C ASN A 55 0.84 14.35 -11.26
N TYR A 56 0.70 14.99 -10.11
CA TYR A 56 0.80 14.36 -8.81
C TYR A 56 -0.58 14.35 -8.15
N VAL A 57 -1.07 13.18 -7.77
CA VAL A 57 -2.33 13.01 -7.05
C VAL A 57 -2.06 12.17 -5.80
N ASP A 58 -2.47 12.67 -4.65
CA ASP A 58 -2.49 11.92 -3.41
C ASP A 58 -3.92 11.45 -3.11
N GLU A 59 -4.08 10.14 -2.98
CA GLU A 59 -5.33 9.53 -2.58
C GLU A 59 -5.17 8.83 -1.23
N PRO A 60 -5.87 9.27 -0.17
CA PRO A 60 -6.00 8.46 1.04
C PRO A 60 -6.58 7.10 0.67
N LYS A 61 -5.97 6.02 1.18
CA LYS A 61 -6.49 4.65 1.04
C LYS A 61 -6.59 3.97 2.38
N LYS A 62 -7.57 3.09 2.45
CA LYS A 62 -7.73 2.11 3.52
C LYS A 62 -7.80 0.73 2.90
N TYR A 63 -6.92 -0.17 3.35
CA TYR A 63 -6.89 -1.55 2.90
C TYR A 63 -7.16 -2.49 4.07
N PHE A 64 -7.95 -3.52 3.81
CA PHE A 64 -8.14 -4.64 4.71
C PHE A 64 -7.38 -5.86 4.19
N LEU A 65 -6.60 -6.50 5.04
CA LEU A 65 -5.77 -7.65 4.70
C LEU A 65 -6.12 -8.83 5.61
N GLU A 66 -6.27 -10.00 5.00
CA GLU A 66 -6.29 -11.27 5.73
C GLU A 66 -4.92 -11.95 5.58
N ILE A 67 -4.25 -12.21 6.69
CA ILE A 67 -2.88 -12.74 6.71
C ILE A 67 -2.84 -14.04 7.49
N GLN A 68 -2.40 -15.11 6.84
CA GLN A 68 -2.20 -16.42 7.46
C GLN A 68 -0.75 -16.56 7.92
N GLN A 69 -0.58 -17.00 9.17
CA GLN A 69 0.71 -17.51 9.64
C GLN A 69 0.93 -18.93 9.11
N VAL A 70 2.02 -19.11 8.38
CA VAL A 70 2.54 -20.38 7.89
C VAL A 70 3.94 -20.63 8.48
N ARG A 71 4.49 -21.82 8.22
CA ARG A 71 5.86 -22.16 8.63
C ARG A 71 6.86 -21.25 7.90
N PRO A 72 7.77 -20.56 8.62
CA PRO A 72 8.80 -19.75 7.99
C PRO A 72 9.75 -20.54 7.09
N THR A 73 10.24 -19.89 6.03
CA THR A 73 11.26 -20.41 5.11
C THR A 73 12.39 -19.40 4.96
N LYS A 74 13.45 -19.75 4.21
CA LYS A 74 14.52 -18.79 3.89
C LYS A 74 14.03 -17.59 3.10
N GLU A 75 13.05 -17.79 2.22
CA GLU A 75 12.47 -16.76 1.35
C GLU A 75 11.34 -15.97 2.04
N ASN A 76 10.66 -16.59 3.01
CA ASN A 76 9.65 -15.96 3.86
C ASN A 76 10.00 -16.16 5.34
N PRO A 77 10.93 -15.37 5.88
CA PRO A 77 11.46 -15.56 7.24
C PRO A 77 10.42 -15.30 8.34
N TYR A 78 9.35 -14.57 8.02
CA TYR A 78 8.26 -14.29 8.96
C TYR A 78 7.11 -15.30 8.83
N GLY A 79 7.10 -16.12 7.78
CA GLY A 79 6.02 -17.08 7.53
C GLY A 79 4.66 -16.41 7.38
N LEU A 80 4.58 -15.19 6.87
CA LEU A 80 3.32 -14.48 6.66
C LEU A 80 2.88 -14.65 5.22
N LYS A 81 1.64 -15.09 5.01
CA LYS A 81 1.02 -15.23 3.69
C LYS A 81 -0.23 -14.38 3.63
N VAL A 82 -0.25 -13.39 2.75
CA VAL A 82 -1.47 -12.62 2.45
C VAL A 82 -2.44 -13.53 1.70
N LEU A 83 -3.63 -13.71 2.24
CA LEU A 83 -4.72 -14.47 1.61
C LEU A 83 -5.61 -13.55 0.78
N GLN A 84 -5.88 -12.35 1.29
CA GLN A 84 -6.78 -11.38 0.68
C GLN A 84 -6.32 -9.96 0.96
N ILE A 85 -6.56 -9.08 -0.02
CA ILE A 85 -6.47 -7.62 0.11
C ILE A 85 -7.80 -7.06 -0.42
N GLN A 86 -8.43 -6.17 0.35
CA GLN A 86 -9.64 -5.44 -0.04
C GLN A 86 -9.39 -3.94 0.07
N ASP A 87 -9.74 -3.17 -0.96
CA ASP A 87 -9.77 -1.70 -0.90
C ASP A 87 -11.08 -1.25 -0.24
N LYS A 88 -10.97 -0.61 0.93
CA LYS A 88 -12.10 -0.09 1.72
C LYS A 88 -12.21 1.43 1.67
N THR A 89 -11.50 2.09 0.76
CA THR A 89 -11.45 3.56 0.65
C THR A 89 -12.84 4.19 0.42
N GLN A 90 -13.78 3.47 -0.20
CA GLN A 90 -15.11 4.01 -0.56
C GLN A 90 -16.20 3.71 0.50
N GLU A 91 -16.04 2.68 1.34
CA GLU A 91 -17.03 2.31 2.36
C GLU A 91 -17.20 3.38 3.46
N GLU A 92 -16.20 4.25 3.66
CA GLU A 92 -16.29 5.37 4.61
C GLU A 92 -16.95 6.62 4.02
N LYS A 93 -16.79 6.89 2.71
CA LYS A 93 -17.38 8.07 2.06
C LYS A 93 -18.92 8.05 2.03
N GLU A 94 -19.52 6.87 2.05
CA GLU A 94 -20.98 6.70 2.11
C GLU A 94 -21.53 6.81 3.55
N ASN A 95 -20.73 6.44 4.55
CA ASN A 95 -21.12 6.50 5.96
C ASN A 95 -20.94 7.88 6.60
N GLU A 96 -20.11 8.77 6.03
CA GLU A 96 -19.99 10.16 6.50
C GLU A 96 -21.09 11.10 5.94
N ASN A 97 -21.81 10.67 4.89
CA ASN A 97 -22.87 11.46 4.24
C ASN A 97 -24.30 10.96 4.52
N SER A 98 -24.46 10.01 5.45
CA SER A 98 -25.76 9.45 5.89
C SER A 98 -26.08 9.87 7.32
#